data_AF-L1J579-F1
#
_entry.id   AF-L1J579-F1
#
_cell.length_a   1.000
_cell.length_b   1.000
_cell.length_c   1.000
_cell.angle_alpha   90.00
_cell.angle_beta   90.00
_cell.angle_gamma   90.00
#
_symmetry.space_group_name_H-M   'P 1'
#
loop_
_entity.id
_entity.type
_entity.pdbx_description
1 polymer ?
#
loop_
_entity_poly.entity_id
_entity_poly.type
_entity_poly.pdbx_seq_one_letter_code
_entity_poly.pdbx_strand_id
1 'polypeptide(L)'
;MDFANDAFQFYIIHQKNDQAGDKARDPKHVYANTTNPSICPILSLGIYWLMFPVDHSTSGGRLFPGTSQYERFRKLFSQRLLNDRDVLTALENNGLHVGDLGTHSIRKGSATYTSSG
;
A
#
# COMPACT_ATOMS: atom_id res chain seq x y z
N MET A 1 -6.35 -11.42 8.71
CA MET A 1 -5.05 -11.51 8.02
C MET A 1 -4.50 -12.85 8.41
N ASP A 2 -4.09 -13.64 7.45
CA ASP A 2 -3.57 -15.00 7.70
C ASP A 2 -2.41 -15.29 6.75
N PHE A 3 -1.58 -16.27 7.08
CA PHE A 3 -0.57 -16.79 6.16
C PHE A 3 -1.03 -18.15 5.64
N ALA A 4 -1.19 -18.26 4.32
CA ALA A 4 -1.50 -19.52 3.66
C ALA A 4 -0.37 -19.88 2.70
N ASN A 5 0.28 -21.01 2.96
CA ASN A 5 1.49 -21.43 2.24
C ASN A 5 2.58 -20.35 2.26
N ASP A 6 2.93 -19.80 1.10
CA ASP A 6 3.94 -18.76 0.89
C ASP A 6 3.35 -17.34 0.75
N ALA A 7 2.04 -17.19 0.96
CA ALA A 7 1.32 -15.93 0.78
C ALA A 7 0.76 -15.37 2.09
N PHE A 8 0.95 -14.06 2.29
CA PHE A 8 0.16 -13.30 3.25
C PHE A 8 -1.19 -12.95 2.64
N GLN A 9 -2.27 -13.26 3.34
CA GLN A 9 -3.64 -13.09 2.88
C GLN A 9 -4.39 -12.00 3.65
N PHE A 10 -5.13 -11.18 2.92
CA PHE A 10 -6.10 -10.27 3.50
C PHE A 10 -7.39 -10.22 2.69
N TYR A 11 -8.48 -9.86 3.37
CA TYR A 11 -9.80 -9.74 2.77
C TYR A 11 -10.16 -8.27 2.56
N ILE A 12 -10.71 -7.95 1.40
CA ILE A 12 -11.28 -6.63 1.13
C ILE A 12 -12.77 -6.70 1.45
N ILE A 13 -13.21 -5.99 2.50
CA ILE A 13 -14.60 -6.05 2.98
C ILE A 13 -15.55 -5.31 2.04
N HIS A 14 -15.08 -4.25 1.38
CA HIS A 14 -15.88 -3.42 0.48
C HIS A 14 -15.17 -3.25 -0.86
N GLN A 15 -15.83 -3.70 -1.93
CA GLN A 15 -15.36 -3.53 -3.29
C GLN A 15 -16.41 -2.79 -4.13
N LYS A 16 -15.97 -1.79 -4.91
CA LYS A 16 -16.90 -0.98 -5.72
C LYS A 16 -17.58 -1.76 -6.84
N ASN A 17 -16.96 -2.86 -7.29
CA ASN A 17 -17.48 -3.74 -8.33
C ASN A 17 -18.41 -4.83 -7.78
N ASP A 18 -18.74 -4.78 -6.49
CA ASP A 18 -19.66 -5.69 -5.82
C ASP A 18 -20.57 -4.91 -4.87
N GLN A 19 -21.42 -4.06 -5.46
CA GLN A 19 -22.37 -3.22 -4.70
C GLN A 19 -23.47 -4.04 -4.02
N ALA A 20 -23.78 -5.24 -4.53
CA ALA A 20 -24.76 -6.15 -3.94
C ALA A 20 -24.14 -7.00 -2.81
N GLY A 21 -22.82 -7.21 -2.84
CA GLY A 21 -22.11 -8.03 -1.84
C GLY A 21 -22.28 -9.52 -2.07
N ASP A 22 -22.72 -9.92 -3.27
CA ASP A 22 -23.07 -11.29 -3.62
C ASP A 22 -21.84 -12.11 -4.05
N LYS A 23 -20.70 -11.46 -4.28
CA LYS A 23 -19.49 -12.17 -4.69
C LYS A 23 -18.80 -12.80 -3.49
N ALA A 24 -18.30 -14.03 -3.70
CA ALA A 24 -17.43 -14.68 -2.75
C ALA A 24 -16.21 -13.77 -2.47
N ARG A 25 -15.90 -13.59 -1.18
CA ARG A 25 -14.76 -12.76 -0.74
C ARG A 25 -13.48 -13.56 -0.89
N ASP A 26 -12.92 -13.54 -2.09
CA ASP A 26 -11.64 -14.19 -2.35
C ASP A 26 -10.51 -13.45 -1.59
N PRO A 27 -9.62 -14.18 -0.89
CA PRO A 27 -8.48 -13.58 -0.23
C PRO A 27 -7.53 -12.97 -1.27
N LYS A 28 -6.98 -11.81 -0.96
CA LYS A 28 -5.89 -11.19 -1.74
C LYS A 28 -4.56 -11.65 -1.18
N HIS A 29 -3.68 -12.09 -2.07
CA HIS A 29 -2.38 -12.65 -1.74
C HIS A 29 -1.28 -11.59 -1.90
N VAL A 30 -0.40 -11.52 -0.92
CA VAL A 30 0.81 -10.69 -0.91
C VAL A 30 2.01 -11.61 -0.71
N TYR A 31 2.94 -11.58 -1.66
CA TYR A 31 4.13 -12.41 -1.64
C TYR A 31 5.36 -11.59 -1.21
N ALA A 32 6.33 -12.27 -0.61
CA ALA A 32 7.62 -11.68 -0.34
C ALA A 32 8.43 -11.52 -1.65
N ASN A 33 9.08 -10.38 -1.83
CA ASN A 33 10.08 -10.19 -2.88
C ASN A 33 11.48 -10.30 -2.27
N THR A 34 12.07 -11.50 -2.33
CA THR A 34 13.38 -11.77 -1.74
C THR A 34 14.55 -11.28 -2.61
N THR A 35 14.33 -11.08 -3.91
CA THR A 35 15.38 -10.62 -4.84
C THR A 35 15.56 -9.11 -4.81
N ASN A 36 14.51 -8.37 -4.47
CA ASN A 36 14.59 -6.93 -4.24
C ASN A 36 13.91 -6.53 -2.90
N PRO A 37 14.65 -6.61 -1.79
CA PRO A 37 14.13 -6.30 -0.45
C PRO A 37 13.57 -4.89 -0.32
N SER A 38 14.11 -3.91 -1.07
CA SER A 38 13.69 -2.50 -1.00
C SER A 38 12.22 -2.26 -1.38
N ILE A 39 11.65 -3.16 -2.18
CA ILE A 39 10.25 -3.11 -2.63
C ILE A 39 9.42 -4.30 -2.09
N CYS A 40 9.96 -5.05 -1.13
CA CYS A 40 9.27 -6.20 -0.57
C CYS A 40 8.18 -5.76 0.43
N PRO A 41 6.89 -6.04 0.16
CA PRO A 41 5.80 -5.59 1.03
C PRO A 41 5.82 -6.30 2.38
N ILE A 42 6.19 -7.58 2.43
CA ILE A 42 6.28 -8.36 3.67
C ILE A 42 7.39 -7.82 4.57
N LEU A 43 8.57 -7.52 4.00
CA LEU A 43 9.66 -6.91 4.75
C LEU A 43 9.29 -5.51 5.25
N SER A 44 8.68 -4.68 4.39
CA SER A 44 8.22 -3.34 4.76
C SER A 44 7.22 -3.38 5.92
N LEU A 45 6.31 -4.35 5.91
CA LEU A 45 5.34 -4.57 6.98
C LEU A 45 6.02 -5.01 8.28
N GLY A 46 7.01 -5.91 8.20
CA GLY A 46 7.79 -6.35 9.35
C GLY A 46 8.56 -5.19 10.01
N ILE A 47 9.25 -4.36 9.21
CA ILE A 47 9.92 -3.15 9.70
C ILE A 47 8.91 -2.20 10.35
N TYR A 48 7.75 -2.02 9.74
CA TYR A 48 6.69 -1.19 10.32
C TYR A 48 6.24 -1.72 11.69
N TRP A 49 6.00 -3.02 11.86
CA TRP A 49 5.61 -3.58 13.16
C TRP A 49 6.70 -3.48 14.24
N LEU A 50 7.97 -3.54 13.86
CA LEU A 50 9.07 -3.30 14.80
C LEU A 50 9.10 -1.85 15.31
N MET A 51 8.71 -0.91 14.47
CA MET A 51 8.64 0.52 14.82
C MET A 51 7.32 0.92 15.48
N PHE A 52 6.23 0.21 15.15
CA PHE A 52 4.87 0.48 15.61
C PHE A 52 4.24 -0.84 16.09
N PRO A 53 4.44 -1.22 17.37
CA PRO A 53 3.92 -2.45 17.92
C PRO A 53 2.40 -2.58 17.75
N VAL A 54 1.92 -3.80 17.48
CA VAL A 54 0.50 -4.08 17.21
C VAL A 54 -0.40 -3.67 18.38
N ASP A 55 0.10 -3.86 19.61
CA ASP A 55 -0.61 -3.59 20.87
C ASP A 55 -0.54 -2.11 21.30
N HIS A 56 -0.11 -1.20 20.42
CA HIS A 56 -0.05 0.20 20.77
C HIS A 56 -1.46 0.73 21.08
N SER A 57 -1.65 1.27 22.28
CA SER A 57 -2.95 1.77 22.78
C SER A 57 -3.68 2.76 21.87
N THR A 58 -2.96 3.41 20.95
CA THR A 58 -3.45 4.39 19.99
C THR A 58 -3.97 3.76 18.68
N SER A 59 -3.66 2.48 18.42
CA SER A 59 -4.06 1.77 17.20
C SER A 59 -5.54 1.39 17.22
N GLY A 60 -6.08 1.03 18.39
CA GLY A 60 -7.42 0.50 18.53
C GLY A 60 -7.64 -0.77 17.70
N GLY A 61 -6.60 -1.62 17.58
CA GLY A 61 -6.62 -2.83 16.76
C GLY A 61 -6.47 -2.61 15.25
N ARG A 62 -6.20 -1.38 14.81
CA ARG A 62 -5.97 -1.06 13.39
C ARG A 62 -4.49 -1.24 13.03
N LEU A 63 -4.23 -1.74 11.82
CA LEU A 63 -2.87 -1.87 11.29
C LEU A 63 -2.13 -0.52 11.25
N PHE A 64 -2.83 0.53 10.81
CA PHE A 64 -2.35 1.90 10.82
C PHE A 64 -3.16 2.72 11.83
N PRO A 65 -2.54 3.29 12.88
CA PRO A 65 -3.24 4.07 13.90
C PRO A 65 -3.78 5.37 13.31
N GLY A 66 -4.83 5.95 13.91
CA GLY A 66 -5.44 7.21 13.48
C GLY A 66 -6.48 7.09 12.36
N THR A 67 -7.10 8.22 11.99
CA THR A 67 -8.28 8.28 11.10
C THR A 67 -8.00 8.86 9.70
N SER A 68 -6.92 9.61 9.52
CA SER A 68 -6.62 10.35 8.27
C SER A 68 -5.55 9.67 7.42
N GLN A 69 -5.68 8.37 7.15
CA GLN A 69 -4.68 7.58 6.40
C GLN A 69 -4.38 8.15 5.02
N TYR A 70 -5.44 8.53 4.28
CA TYR A 70 -5.31 9.12 2.95
C TYR A 70 -4.48 10.41 2.98
N GLU A 71 -4.77 11.33 3.90
CA GLU A 71 -4.04 12.59 4.00
C GLU A 71 -2.60 12.40 4.45
N ARG A 72 -2.34 11.44 5.36
CA ARG A 72 -0.98 11.10 5.76
C ARG A 72 -0.18 10.58 4.57
N PHE A 73 -0.74 9.64 3.81
CA PHE A 73 -0.13 9.12 2.60
C PHE A 73 0.13 10.23 1.60
N ARG A 74 -0.87 11.09 1.33
CA ARG A 74 -0.75 12.20 0.39
C ARG A 74 0.38 13.16 0.78
N LYS A 75 0.48 13.55 2.06
CA LYS A 75 1.55 14.42 2.55
C LYS A 75 2.92 13.77 2.40
N LEU A 76 3.08 12.51 2.84
CA LEU A 76 4.36 11.80 2.69
C LEU A 76 4.76 11.64 1.23
N PHE A 77 3.79 11.30 0.37
CA PHE A 77 4.01 11.18 -1.07
C PHE A 77 4.49 12.50 -1.68
N SER A 78 3.76 13.60 -1.47
CA SER A 78 4.08 14.88 -2.09
C SER A 78 5.26 15.61 -1.46
N GLN A 79 5.42 15.53 -0.14
CA GLN A 79 6.43 16.31 0.59
C GLN A 79 7.76 15.58 0.76
N ARG A 80 7.76 14.24 0.71
CA ARG A 80 8.96 13.43 0.91
C ARG A 80 9.35 12.71 -0.38
N LEU A 81 8.48 11.86 -0.91
CA LEU A 81 8.85 10.99 -2.03
C LEU A 81 9.10 11.78 -3.32
N LEU A 82 8.19 12.69 -3.68
CA LEU A 82 8.32 13.48 -4.91
C LEU A 82 9.37 14.61 -4.81
N ASN A 83 10.00 14.80 -3.66
CA ASN A 83 11.13 15.72 -3.47
C ASN A 83 12.46 14.98 -3.30
N ASP A 84 12.45 13.65 -3.30
CA ASP A 84 13.65 12.85 -3.20
C ASP A 84 14.46 12.93 -4.51
N ARG A 85 15.78 13.08 -4.40
CA ARG A 85 16.64 13.32 -5.56
C ARG A 85 16.66 12.14 -6.51
N ASP A 86 16.74 10.92 -5.98
CA ASP A 86 16.82 9.71 -6.80
C ASP A 86 15.48 9.48 -7.52
N VAL A 87 14.37 9.77 -6.83
CA VAL A 87 13.03 9.74 -7.43
C VAL A 87 12.91 10.77 -8.56
N LEU A 88 13.33 12.02 -8.33
CA LEU A 88 13.27 13.07 -9.35
C LEU A 88 14.08 12.69 -10.59
N THR A 89 15.32 12.21 -10.41
CA THR A 89 16.15 11.72 -11.51
C THR A 89 15.48 10.53 -12.24
N ALA A 90 14.87 9.61 -11.52
CA ALA A 90 14.14 8.50 -12.13
C ALA A 90 12.93 8.99 -12.95
N LEU A 91 12.19 10.00 -12.46
CA LEU A 91 11.06 10.59 -13.20
C LEU A 91 11.54 11.26 -14.49
N GLU A 92 12.57 12.10 -14.43
CA GLU A 92 13.15 12.76 -15.59
C GLU A 92 13.64 11.74 -16.64
N ASN A 93 14.33 10.69 -16.21
CA ASN A 93 14.80 9.62 -17.10
C ASN A 93 13.66 8.84 -17.78
N ASN A 94 12.44 8.88 -17.23
CA ASN A 94 11.24 8.27 -17.79
C ASN A 94 10.32 9.29 -18.49
N GLY A 95 10.75 10.55 -18.64
CA GLY A 95 9.96 11.61 -19.27
C GLY A 95 8.71 12.01 -18.46
N LEU A 96 8.75 11.83 -17.15
CA LEU A 96 7.66 12.16 -16.22
C LEU A 96 8.02 13.41 -15.40
N HIS A 97 7.02 14.23 -15.11
CA HIS A 97 7.15 15.36 -14.18
C HIS A 97 6.41 15.07 -12.88
N VAL A 98 6.81 15.73 -11.79
CA VAL A 98 6.18 15.62 -10.46
C VAL A 98 4.66 15.88 -10.53
N GLY A 99 4.22 16.81 -11.38
CA GLY A 99 2.80 17.14 -11.58
C GLY A 99 1.97 16.05 -12.26
N ASP A 100 2.61 15.09 -12.93
CA ASP A 100 1.94 13.99 -13.63
C ASP A 100 1.50 12.88 -12.67
N LEU A 101 2.08 12.86 -11.46
CA LEU A 101 1.82 11.86 -10.43
C LEU A 101 0.93 12.40 -9.32
N GLY A 102 -0.10 11.64 -8.97
CA GLY A 102 -1.02 11.99 -7.91
C GLY A 102 -1.52 10.77 -7.15
N THR A 103 -1.91 10.98 -5.89
CA THR A 103 -2.52 9.93 -5.07
C THR A 103 -3.78 9.35 -5.72
N HIS A 104 -4.49 10.16 -6.50
CA HIS A 104 -5.67 9.73 -7.23
C HIS A 104 -5.34 8.76 -8.39
N SER A 105 -4.29 9.04 -9.17
CA SER A 105 -3.86 8.16 -10.27
C SER A 105 -3.27 6.85 -9.74
N ILE A 106 -2.51 6.88 -8.63
CA ILE A 106 -2.05 5.66 -7.94
C ILE A 106 -3.24 4.79 -7.52
N ARG A 107 -4.24 5.39 -6.85
CA ARG A 107 -5.40 4.64 -6.37
C ARG A 107 -6.21 4.02 -7.52
N LYS A 108 -6.42 4.74 -8.62
CA LYS A 108 -7.25 4.27 -9.74
C LYS A 108 -6.49 3.40 -10.73
N GLY A 109 -5.20 3.62 -10.91
CA GLY A 109 -4.33 2.87 -11.81
C GLY A 109 -3.70 1.68 -11.10
N SER A 110 -2.47 1.87 -10.60
CA SER A 110 -1.64 0.79 -10.07
C SER A 110 -2.31 0.00 -8.94
N ALA A 111 -2.89 0.67 -7.94
CA ALA A 111 -3.53 -0.03 -6.83
C ALA A 111 -4.75 -0.85 -7.27
N THR A 112 -5.59 -0.32 -8.17
CA THR A 112 -6.71 -1.09 -8.75
C THR A 112 -6.18 -2.29 -9.52
N TYR A 113 -5.18 -2.09 -10.37
CA TYR A 113 -4.59 -3.15 -11.18
C TYR A 113 -4.05 -4.29 -10.31
N THR A 114 -3.28 -3.97 -9.27
CA THR A 114 -2.72 -4.97 -8.34
C THR A 114 -3.80 -5.68 -7.51
N SER A 115 -4.93 -5.02 -7.20
CA SER A 115 -5.97 -5.58 -6.30
C SER A 115 -7.16 -6.21 -7.01
N SER A 116 -7.25 -6.09 -8.33
CA SER A 116 -8.34 -6.62 -9.16
C SER A 116 -8.08 -8.03 -9.70
N GLY A 117 -6.86 -8.54 -9.53
CA GLY A 117 -6.50 -9.95 -9.77
C GLY A 117 -7.03 -10.89 -8.70
#